data_AF-A0AAV6WG53-F1
#
_entry.id   AF-A0AAV6WG53-F1
#
_cell.length_a   1.000
_cell.length_b   1.000
_cell.length_c   1.000
_cell.angle_alpha   90.00
_cell.angle_beta   90.00
_cell.angle_gamma   90.00
#
_symmetry.space_group_name_H-M   'P 1'
#
loop_
_entity.id
_entity.type
_entity.pdbx_description
1 polymer ?
#
loop_
_entity_poly.entity_id
_entity_poly.type
_entity_poly.pdbx_seq_one_letter_code
_entity_poly.pdbx_strand_id
1 'polypeptide(L)'
;MTGYSSLNRYMKDEKINFPSNIKKLSLFGFNSLPWEEMSIIGALPNLEILKLGYSAIVGEIWETRDGEFQQLRFLKLEGLYNFCKWDISFSSEHFPKLQQLVLHDCWKLQEIPCAMGEIETLQLIDVKRCQKSVGESATQIEEEQRDMGNEDLRIIIRKILVDDDDDDDDGDDDEYDDDDDDDGDDGDDDGQ
;
A
#
# COMPACT_ATOMS: atom_id res chain seq x y z
N MET A 1 -9.86 30.10 -6.09
CA MET A 1 -11.09 29.43 -6.52
C MET A 1 -10.72 28.36 -7.53
N THR A 2 -10.46 27.16 -7.05
CA THR A 2 -9.92 26.04 -7.82
C THR A 2 -11.06 25.29 -8.53
N GLY A 3 -10.95 25.19 -9.86
CA GLY A 3 -11.95 24.60 -10.76
C GLY A 3 -12.02 23.07 -10.74
N TYR A 4 -12.13 22.46 -9.55
CA TYR A 4 -12.31 21.01 -9.42
C TYR A 4 -13.78 20.57 -9.43
N SER A 5 -14.73 21.51 -9.34
CA SER A 5 -16.18 21.22 -9.28
C SER A 5 -16.78 20.73 -10.60
N SER A 6 -16.08 20.90 -11.72
CA SER A 6 -16.60 20.56 -13.05
C SER A 6 -16.40 19.08 -13.42
N LEU A 7 -15.38 18.40 -12.88
CA LEU A 7 -15.11 16.99 -13.19
C LEU A 7 -16.01 16.03 -12.40
N ASN A 8 -16.28 16.33 -11.12
CA ASN A 8 -17.17 15.51 -10.28
C ASN A 8 -18.64 15.48 -10.77
N ARG A 9 -19.03 16.40 -11.66
CA ARG A 9 -20.39 16.43 -12.23
C ARG A 9 -20.56 15.48 -13.42
N TYR A 10 -19.49 15.11 -14.13
CA TYR A 10 -19.57 14.30 -15.34
C TYR A 10 -19.58 12.78 -15.10
N MET A 11 -19.22 12.32 -13.90
CA MET A 11 -19.24 10.88 -13.55
C MET A 11 -20.53 10.44 -12.83
N LYS A 12 -21.47 11.36 -12.55
CA LYS A 12 -22.58 11.10 -11.61
C LYS A 12 -23.78 10.36 -12.22
N ASP A 13 -23.86 10.22 -13.54
CA ASP A 13 -25.08 9.73 -14.21
C ASP A 13 -24.94 8.40 -14.99
N GLU A 14 -23.75 7.79 -15.04
CA GLU A 14 -23.60 6.42 -15.55
C GLU A 14 -23.43 5.45 -14.38
N LYS A 15 -24.55 4.89 -13.90
CA LYS A 15 -24.51 3.80 -12.93
C LYS A 15 -23.78 2.63 -13.56
N ILE A 16 -22.55 2.39 -13.10
CA ILE A 16 -21.74 1.27 -13.56
C ILE A 16 -22.49 -0.01 -13.19
N ASN A 17 -22.85 -0.79 -14.20
CA ASN A 17 -23.59 -2.03 -14.01
C ASN A 17 -22.73 -3.19 -14.49
N PHE A 18 -22.31 -4.01 -13.53
CA PHE A 18 -21.61 -5.25 -13.80
C PHE A 18 -22.62 -6.39 -13.94
N PRO A 19 -22.45 -7.31 -14.92
CA PRO A 19 -23.28 -8.50 -14.99
C PRO A 19 -23.12 -9.37 -13.72
N SER A 20 -24.25 -9.85 -13.18
CA SER A 20 -24.32 -10.53 -11.88
C SER A 20 -23.65 -11.91 -11.83
N ASN A 21 -23.30 -12.48 -13.00
CA ASN A 21 -22.58 -13.74 -13.13
C ASN A 21 -21.05 -13.57 -13.15
N ILE A 22 -20.52 -12.36 -12.98
CA ILE A 22 -19.09 -12.13 -12.92
C ILE A 22 -18.51 -12.86 -11.71
N LYS A 23 -17.52 -13.70 -11.98
CA LYS A 23 -16.69 -14.37 -10.97
C LYS A 23 -15.32 -13.75 -10.78
N LYS A 24 -14.82 -13.08 -11.81
CA LYS A 24 -13.47 -12.51 -11.84
C LYS A 24 -13.56 -11.12 -12.42
N LEU A 25 -13.15 -10.13 -11.63
CA LEU A 25 -13.06 -8.75 -12.06
C LEU A 25 -11.61 -8.29 -11.92
N SER A 26 -11.11 -7.63 -12.95
CA SER A 26 -9.77 -7.05 -12.98
C SER A 26 -9.87 -5.66 -13.56
N LEU A 27 -9.59 -4.65 -12.74
CA LEU A 27 -9.63 -3.25 -13.12
C LEU A 27 -8.20 -2.72 -13.09
N PHE A 28 -7.75 -2.22 -14.24
CA PHE A 28 -6.45 -1.59 -14.44
C PHE A 28 -6.63 -0.39 -15.38
N GLY A 29 -6.04 0.76 -15.05
CA GLY A 29 -6.07 1.95 -15.90
C GLY A 29 -7.25 2.92 -15.66
N PHE A 30 -7.36 3.92 -16.56
CA PHE A 30 -7.95 5.27 -16.42
C PHE A 30 -9.42 5.45 -16.01
N ASN A 31 -10.10 4.43 -15.49
CA ASN A 31 -11.49 4.58 -15.05
C ASN A 31 -11.63 5.14 -13.63
N SER A 32 -10.51 5.34 -12.90
CA SER A 32 -10.39 6.15 -11.68
C SER A 32 -11.64 6.12 -10.79
N LEU A 33 -12.13 4.92 -10.47
CA LEU A 33 -13.37 4.78 -9.73
C LEU A 33 -13.13 5.26 -8.29
N PRO A 34 -14.02 6.08 -7.71
CA PRO A 34 -13.94 6.40 -6.30
C PRO A 34 -14.06 5.11 -5.46
N TRP A 35 -13.42 5.05 -4.29
CA TRP A 35 -13.66 3.96 -3.33
C TRP A 35 -15.15 3.81 -2.98
N GLU A 36 -15.91 4.90 -3.02
CA GLU A 36 -17.34 4.96 -2.77
C GLU A 36 -18.17 4.12 -3.77
N GLU A 37 -17.67 3.89 -4.99
CA GLU A 37 -18.32 3.05 -6.00
C GLU A 37 -17.99 1.55 -5.82
N MET A 38 -17.06 1.19 -4.92
CA MET A 38 -16.72 -0.21 -4.66
C MET A 38 -17.89 -1.00 -4.11
N SER A 39 -18.90 -0.37 -3.51
CA SER A 39 -20.11 -1.05 -3.07
C SER A 39 -20.86 -1.74 -4.21
N ILE A 40 -20.76 -1.24 -5.45
CA ILE A 40 -21.34 -1.89 -6.63
C ILE A 40 -20.63 -3.23 -6.89
N ILE A 41 -19.30 -3.25 -6.76
CA ILE A 41 -18.48 -4.45 -6.97
C ILE A 41 -18.63 -5.40 -5.78
N GLY A 42 -18.68 -4.86 -4.56
CA GLY A 42 -18.89 -5.60 -3.32
C GLY A 42 -20.24 -6.32 -3.28
N ALA A 43 -21.26 -5.77 -3.93
CA ALA A 43 -22.58 -6.38 -4.04
C ALA A 43 -22.67 -7.52 -5.09
N LEU A 44 -21.60 -7.82 -5.85
CA LEU A 44 -21.63 -8.87 -6.87
C LEU A 44 -21.74 -10.27 -6.22
N PRO A 45 -22.82 -11.02 -6.49
CA PRO A 45 -23.14 -12.21 -5.71
C PRO A 45 -22.24 -13.42 -6.01
N ASN A 46 -21.49 -13.40 -7.11
CA ASN A 46 -20.65 -14.49 -7.56
C ASN A 46 -19.16 -14.11 -7.65
N LEU A 47 -18.78 -12.91 -7.20
CA LEU A 47 -17.42 -12.41 -7.37
C LEU A 47 -16.45 -13.16 -6.44
N GLU A 48 -15.56 -13.96 -7.04
CA GLU A 48 -14.57 -14.78 -6.33
C GLU A 48 -13.16 -14.17 -6.42
N ILE A 49 -12.85 -13.43 -7.49
CA ILE A 49 -11.53 -12.84 -7.73
C ILE A 49 -11.67 -11.37 -8.07
N LEU A 50 -11.02 -10.52 -7.29
CA LEU A 50 -10.91 -9.10 -7.55
C LEU A 50 -9.44 -8.68 -7.64
N LYS A 51 -9.09 -8.01 -8.73
CA LYS A 51 -7.78 -7.40 -8.93
C LYS A 51 -7.95 -5.93 -9.27
N LEU A 52 -7.35 -5.06 -8.49
CA LEU A 52 -7.34 -3.63 -8.71
C LEU A 52 -5.89 -3.22 -8.88
N GLY A 53 -5.57 -2.48 -9.94
CA GLY A 53 -4.26 -1.89 -10.02
C GLY A 53 -4.15 -0.66 -10.87
N TYR A 54 -3.01 0.02 -10.74
CA TYR A 54 -2.58 1.23 -11.46
C TYR A 54 -3.72 2.12 -11.96
N SER A 55 -4.07 3.14 -11.17
CA SER A 55 -5.11 4.13 -11.51
C SER A 55 -6.54 3.58 -11.67
N ALA A 56 -6.80 2.32 -11.30
CA ALA A 56 -8.15 1.76 -11.32
C ALA A 56 -9.09 2.45 -10.32
N ILE A 57 -8.56 2.82 -9.16
CA ILE A 57 -9.31 3.41 -8.05
C ILE A 57 -8.66 4.73 -7.62
N VAL A 58 -9.48 5.69 -7.21
CA VAL A 58 -9.08 6.97 -6.64
C VAL A 58 -9.71 7.13 -5.25
N GLY A 59 -8.94 7.71 -4.34
CA GLY A 59 -9.35 7.97 -2.96
C GLY A 59 -8.33 7.41 -1.97
N GLU A 60 -8.34 7.99 -0.78
CA GLU A 60 -7.35 7.70 0.26
C GLU A 60 -7.78 6.58 1.21
N ILE A 61 -9.08 6.45 1.43
CA ILE A 61 -9.66 5.55 2.41
C ILE A 61 -10.57 4.58 1.68
N TRP A 62 -10.30 3.29 1.84
CA TRP A 62 -11.24 2.24 1.45
C TRP A 62 -12.04 1.79 2.67
N GLU A 63 -13.30 2.20 2.73
CA GLU A 63 -14.26 1.69 3.70
C GLU A 63 -15.01 0.48 3.13
N THR A 64 -14.91 -0.67 3.78
CA THR A 64 -15.69 -1.86 3.39
C THR A 64 -16.97 -1.92 4.22
N ARG A 65 -18.13 -2.06 3.56
CA ARG A 65 -19.45 -2.06 4.22
C ARG A 65 -19.97 -3.47 4.49
N ASP A 66 -20.90 -3.57 5.42
CA ASP A 66 -21.59 -4.82 5.77
C ASP A 66 -22.19 -5.51 4.53
N GLY A 67 -21.94 -6.81 4.40
CA GLY A 67 -22.50 -7.64 3.34
C GLY A 67 -21.81 -7.51 1.97
N GLU A 68 -20.70 -6.77 1.87
CA GLU A 68 -19.89 -6.70 0.65
C GLU A 68 -18.94 -7.91 0.54
N PHE A 69 -18.57 -8.27 -0.70
CA PHE A 69 -17.52 -9.25 -1.02
C PHE A 69 -17.72 -10.66 -0.42
N GLN A 70 -18.97 -11.10 -0.25
CA GLN A 70 -19.35 -12.34 0.44
C GLN A 70 -18.86 -13.64 -0.21
N GLN A 71 -18.50 -13.59 -1.50
CA GLN A 71 -17.93 -14.75 -2.22
C GLN A 71 -16.45 -14.58 -2.55
N LEU A 72 -15.82 -13.47 -2.14
CA LEU A 72 -14.48 -13.14 -2.56
C LEU A 72 -13.46 -14.08 -1.91
N ARG A 73 -12.63 -14.70 -2.74
CA ARG A 73 -11.56 -15.64 -2.32
C ARG A 73 -10.18 -15.07 -2.56
N PHE A 74 -10.04 -14.21 -3.57
CA PHE A 74 -8.77 -13.60 -3.94
C PHE A 74 -8.95 -12.10 -4.11
N LEU A 75 -8.16 -11.33 -3.36
CA LEU A 75 -8.07 -9.88 -3.48
C LEU A 75 -6.62 -9.49 -3.79
N LYS A 76 -6.42 -8.76 -4.90
CA LYS A 76 -5.13 -8.13 -5.22
C LYS A 76 -5.30 -6.64 -5.38
N LEU A 77 -4.49 -5.88 -4.66
CA LEU A 77 -4.31 -4.44 -4.81
C LEU A 77 -2.87 -4.19 -5.27
N GLU A 78 -2.71 -3.52 -6.42
CA GLU A 78 -1.40 -3.34 -7.04
C GLU A 78 -1.18 -1.91 -7.55
N GLY A 79 -0.19 -1.18 -7.01
CA GLY A 79 0.16 0.14 -7.52
C GLY A 79 -0.94 1.20 -7.30
N LEU A 80 -1.61 1.14 -6.14
CA LEU A 80 -2.63 2.11 -5.73
C LEU A 80 -1.98 3.27 -4.97
N TYR A 81 -1.48 4.28 -5.69
CA TYR A 81 -0.61 5.33 -5.14
C TYR A 81 -1.26 6.29 -4.15
N ASN A 82 -2.59 6.39 -4.14
CA ASN A 82 -3.32 7.24 -3.21
C ASN A 82 -3.97 6.45 -2.07
N PHE A 83 -3.89 5.12 -2.07
CA PHE A 83 -4.51 4.28 -1.04
C PHE A 83 -3.70 4.35 0.25
N CYS A 84 -4.26 5.04 1.26
CA CYS A 84 -3.59 5.33 2.53
C CYS A 84 -4.13 4.48 3.69
N LYS A 85 -5.46 4.36 3.78
CA LYS A 85 -6.12 3.66 4.89
C LYS A 85 -7.11 2.63 4.35
N TRP A 86 -7.06 1.43 4.90
CA TRP A 86 -8.10 0.43 4.74
C TRP A 86 -8.91 0.37 6.03
N ASP A 87 -10.20 0.66 5.97
CA ASP A 87 -11.09 0.62 7.11
C ASP A 87 -12.16 -0.45 6.90
N ILE A 88 -12.13 -1.47 7.75
CA ILE A 88 -13.16 -2.49 7.82
C ILE A 88 -13.92 -2.41 9.14
N SER A 89 -13.92 -1.30 9.89
CA SER A 89 -14.69 -1.24 11.14
C SER A 89 -16.22 -1.23 10.95
N PHE A 90 -16.71 -0.96 9.74
CA PHE A 90 -18.15 -0.81 9.41
C PHE A 90 -18.84 -2.08 8.93
N SER A 91 -18.16 -3.20 9.08
CA SER A 91 -18.75 -4.50 8.78
C SER A 91 -18.53 -5.44 9.96
N SER A 92 -19.37 -6.46 10.05
CA SER A 92 -19.32 -7.48 11.09
C SER A 92 -18.92 -8.84 10.52
N GLU A 93 -19.05 -9.02 9.19
CA GLU A 93 -18.67 -10.23 8.45
C GLU A 93 -17.84 -9.83 7.22
N HIS A 94 -16.57 -9.46 7.46
CA HIS A 94 -15.67 -9.06 6.38
C HIS A 94 -15.14 -10.27 5.62
N PHE A 95 -15.33 -10.25 4.30
CA PHE A 95 -14.70 -11.20 3.38
C PHE A 95 -14.68 -12.66 3.90
N PRO A 96 -15.83 -13.26 4.26
CA PRO A 96 -15.89 -14.53 5.01
C PRO A 96 -15.34 -15.76 4.27
N LYS A 97 -14.91 -15.59 3.02
CA LYS A 97 -14.33 -16.65 2.18
C LYS A 97 -12.96 -16.29 1.63
N LEU A 98 -12.36 -15.19 2.10
CA LEU A 98 -11.08 -14.73 1.57
C LEU A 98 -10.00 -15.72 1.91
N GLN A 99 -9.25 -16.13 0.88
CA GLN A 99 -8.15 -17.08 1.00
C GLN A 99 -6.81 -16.41 0.76
N GLN A 100 -6.76 -15.39 -0.11
CA GLN A 100 -5.53 -14.73 -0.49
C GLN A 100 -5.70 -13.22 -0.57
N LEU A 101 -4.83 -12.52 0.15
CA LEU A 101 -4.64 -11.09 0.06
C LEU A 101 -3.27 -10.81 -0.54
N VAL A 102 -3.23 -10.01 -1.62
CA VAL A 102 -2.00 -9.60 -2.28
C VAL A 102 -1.93 -8.08 -2.34
N LEU A 103 -0.93 -7.51 -1.67
CA LEU A 103 -0.69 -6.07 -1.59
C LEU A 103 0.67 -5.75 -2.23
N HIS A 104 0.64 -5.24 -3.45
CA HIS A 104 1.86 -4.92 -4.20
C HIS A 104 1.94 -3.43 -4.51
N ASP A 105 3.11 -2.81 -4.35
CA ASP A 105 3.34 -1.43 -4.76
C ASP A 105 2.31 -0.43 -4.14
N CYS A 106 1.80 -0.72 -2.94
CA CYS A 106 0.88 0.13 -2.17
C CYS A 106 1.68 0.99 -1.19
N TRP A 107 2.43 1.97 -1.71
CA TRP A 107 3.44 2.72 -0.95
C TRP A 107 2.92 3.63 0.16
N LYS A 108 1.63 4.00 0.14
CA LYS A 108 1.02 4.87 1.15
C LYS A 108 0.13 4.14 2.14
N LEU A 109 -0.15 2.85 1.90
CA LEU A 109 -1.01 2.08 2.79
C LEU A 109 -0.32 1.95 4.14
N GLN A 110 -1.00 2.38 5.20
CA GLN A 110 -0.45 2.38 6.55
C GLN A 110 -0.41 0.96 7.13
N GLU A 111 -1.50 0.21 7.07
CA GLU A 111 -1.58 -1.11 7.69
C GLU A 111 -2.65 -1.99 7.03
N ILE A 112 -2.57 -3.30 7.28
CA ILE A 112 -3.66 -4.23 7.07
C ILE A 112 -4.55 -4.17 8.31
N PRO A 113 -5.89 -4.05 8.17
CA PRO A 113 -6.76 -4.03 9.33
C PRO A 113 -6.64 -5.31 10.17
N CYS A 114 -6.45 -5.18 11.49
CA CYS A 114 -6.28 -6.33 12.39
C CYS A 114 -7.46 -7.31 12.35
N ALA A 115 -8.69 -6.83 12.12
CA ALA A 115 -9.87 -7.69 11.98
C ALA A 115 -9.78 -8.70 10.81
N MET A 116 -8.80 -8.56 9.90
CA MET A 116 -8.48 -9.60 8.92
C MET A 116 -7.96 -10.90 9.58
N GLY A 117 -7.43 -10.83 10.80
CA GLY A 117 -7.05 -11.98 11.61
C GLY A 117 -8.21 -12.88 11.99
N GLU A 118 -9.43 -12.37 12.05
CA GLU A 118 -10.64 -13.16 12.35
C GLU A 118 -11.10 -14.03 11.16
N ILE A 119 -10.51 -13.84 9.96
CA ILE A 119 -10.87 -14.59 8.76
C ILE A 119 -10.14 -15.94 8.74
N GLU A 120 -10.79 -16.98 9.27
CA GLU A 120 -10.26 -18.35 9.34
C GLU A 120 -9.91 -18.95 7.96
N THR A 121 -10.53 -18.48 6.88
CA THR A 121 -10.26 -18.99 5.54
C THR A 121 -8.99 -18.42 4.91
N LEU A 122 -8.38 -17.41 5.54
CA LEU A 122 -7.21 -16.72 5.00
C LEU A 122 -5.99 -17.63 5.07
N GLN A 123 -5.35 -17.87 3.92
CA GLN A 123 -4.23 -18.79 3.77
C GLN A 123 -2.95 -18.09 3.33
N LEU A 124 -3.05 -16.89 2.77
CA LEU A 124 -1.91 -16.15 2.25
C LEU A 124 -2.11 -14.64 2.36
N ILE A 125 -1.10 -13.97 2.90
CA ILE A 125 -0.87 -12.54 2.70
C ILE A 125 0.48 -12.37 1.99
N ASP A 126 0.47 -11.84 0.76
CA ASP A 126 1.68 -11.50 -0.01
C ASP A 126 1.82 -9.98 -0.10
N VAL A 127 2.81 -9.43 0.60
CA VAL A 127 3.13 -8.01 0.66
C VAL A 127 4.42 -7.77 -0.09
N LYS A 128 4.40 -6.84 -1.05
CA LYS A 128 5.59 -6.45 -1.81
C LYS A 128 5.64 -4.96 -2.07
N ARG A 129 6.77 -4.30 -1.77
CA ARG A 129 6.92 -2.85 -2.01
C ARG A 129 5.79 -2.05 -1.37
N CYS A 130 5.59 -2.24 -0.07
CA CYS A 130 4.68 -1.48 0.78
C CYS A 130 5.46 -0.89 1.96
N GLN A 131 4.81 -0.06 2.78
CA GLN A 131 5.42 0.45 4.03
C GLN A 131 5.71 -0.68 5.01
N LYS A 132 6.67 -0.44 5.92
CA LYS A 132 7.05 -1.39 6.97
C LYS A 132 5.88 -1.80 7.85
N SER A 133 5.06 -0.84 8.24
CA SER A 133 3.83 -1.05 9.03
C SER A 133 2.83 -2.01 8.38
N VAL A 134 2.79 -2.12 7.04
CA VAL A 134 1.97 -3.13 6.34
C VAL A 134 2.53 -4.54 6.55
N GLY A 135 3.86 -4.69 6.56
CA GLY A 135 4.51 -5.96 6.87
C GLY A 135 4.35 -6.35 8.35
N GLU A 136 4.45 -5.38 9.25
CA GLU A 136 4.27 -5.58 10.69
C GLU A 136 2.83 -6.01 11.02
N SER A 137 1.82 -5.31 10.47
CA SER A 137 0.41 -5.72 10.62
C SER A 137 0.11 -7.08 9.99
N ALA A 138 0.70 -7.43 8.84
CA ALA A 138 0.58 -8.77 8.26
C ALA A 138 1.15 -9.85 9.20
N THR A 139 2.26 -9.55 9.87
CA THR A 139 2.89 -10.47 10.83
C THR A 139 1.99 -10.62 12.06
N GLN A 140 1.49 -9.51 12.60
CA GLN A 140 0.58 -9.53 13.75
C GLN A 140 -0.66 -10.40 13.48
N ILE A 141 -1.26 -10.28 12.28
CA ILE A 141 -2.40 -11.11 11.87
C ILE A 141 -2.05 -12.62 11.89
N GLU A 142 -0.84 -13.00 11.46
CA GLU A 142 -0.36 -14.39 11.55
C GLU A 142 -0.22 -14.86 13.00
N GLU A 143 0.28 -14.01 13.89
CA GLU A 143 0.41 -14.35 15.32
C GLU A 143 -0.96 -14.54 15.98
N GLU A 144 -1.91 -13.65 15.71
CA GLU A 144 -3.28 -13.73 16.20
C GLU A 144 -3.96 -15.03 15.73
N GLN A 145 -3.82 -15.39 14.45
CA GLN A 145 -4.35 -16.64 13.93
C GLN A 145 -3.68 -17.88 14.55
N ARG A 146 -2.37 -17.84 14.75
CA ARG A 146 -1.62 -18.91 15.42
C ARG A 146 -2.06 -19.10 16.86
N ASP A 147 -2.29 -18.01 17.60
CA ASP A 147 -2.78 -18.05 18.98
C ASP A 147 -4.21 -18.60 19.09
N MET A 148 -5.01 -18.44 18.03
CA MET A 148 -6.33 -19.08 17.88
C MET A 148 -6.26 -20.53 17.36
N GLY A 149 -5.06 -21.05 17.08
CA GLY A 149 -4.82 -22.43 16.66
C GLY A 149 -4.82 -22.66 15.13
N ASN A 150 -4.77 -21.59 14.33
CA ASN A 150 -4.61 -21.69 12.88
C ASN A 150 -3.13 -21.54 12.48
N GLU A 151 -2.52 -22.62 12.00
CA GLU A 151 -1.13 -22.66 11.52
C GLU A 151 -1.01 -22.58 9.98
N ASP A 152 -2.14 -22.51 9.26
CA ASP A 152 -2.16 -22.60 7.79
C ASP A 152 -1.92 -21.25 7.09
N LEU A 153 -2.06 -20.13 7.81
CA LEU A 153 -1.82 -18.80 7.27
C LEU A 153 -0.33 -18.61 6.99
N ARG A 154 -0.01 -18.21 5.76
CA ARG A 154 1.36 -17.93 5.32
C ARG A 154 1.54 -16.45 5.00
N ILE A 155 2.58 -15.85 5.53
CA ILE A 155 2.98 -14.48 5.20
C ILE A 155 4.19 -14.48 4.26
N ILE A 156 4.13 -13.66 3.21
CA ILE A 156 5.27 -13.41 2.32
C ILE A 156 5.49 -11.91 2.23
N ILE A 157 6.65 -11.44 2.69
CA ILE A 157 7.02 -10.02 2.68
C ILE A 157 8.26 -9.81 1.80
N ARG A 158 8.22 -8.85 0.87
CA ARG A 158 9.32 -8.56 -0.06
C ARG A 158 9.51 -7.06 -0.26
N LYS A 159 10.76 -6.57 -0.18
CA LYS A 159 11.13 -5.18 -0.53
C LYS A 159 10.26 -4.14 0.19
N ILE A 160 10.30 -4.12 1.52
CA ILE A 160 9.60 -3.13 2.34
C ILE A 160 10.33 -1.78 2.28
N LEU A 161 9.57 -0.68 2.27
CA LEU A 161 10.11 0.68 2.40
C LEU A 161 10.42 0.94 3.87
N VAL A 162 11.67 1.30 4.15
CA VAL A 162 12.12 1.80 5.46
C VAL A 162 12.17 3.32 5.31
N ASP A 163 11.67 4.06 6.30
CA ASP A 163 11.85 5.50 6.31
C ASP A 163 13.36 5.73 6.54
N ASP A 164 14.03 6.33 5.55
CA ASP A 164 15.45 6.72 5.62
C ASP A 164 15.55 7.97 6.53
N ASP A 165 15.29 7.80 7.83
CA ASP A 165 15.57 8.81 8.86
C ASP A 165 16.78 8.33 9.67
N ASP A 166 17.98 8.41 9.08
CA ASP A 166 19.29 8.43 9.75
C ASP A 166 20.34 8.96 8.74
N ASP A 167 20.11 10.18 8.21
CA ASP A 167 21.23 11.02 7.78
C ASP A 167 21.84 11.58 9.07
N ASP A 168 22.76 10.83 9.68
CA ASP A 168 23.68 11.35 10.67
C ASP A 168 24.46 12.51 10.00
N ASP A 169 24.02 13.74 10.27
CA ASP A 169 24.77 14.97 10.07
C ASP A 169 25.96 14.94 11.04
N ASP A 170 26.96 14.11 10.72
CA ASP A 170 28.29 14.20 11.31
C ASP A 170 28.92 15.50 10.78
N GLY A 171 28.60 16.60 11.48
CA GLY A 171 29.32 17.84 11.38
C GLY A 171 30.79 17.60 11.75
N ASP A 172 31.63 17.38 10.75
CA ASP A 172 33.07 17.54 10.91
C ASP A 172 33.36 19.04 11.03
N ASP A 173 33.59 19.46 12.28
CA ASP A 173 34.30 20.69 12.62
C ASP A 173 35.72 20.58 12.02
N ASP A 174 35.93 21.14 10.82
CA ASP A 174 37.26 21.36 10.28
C ASP A 174 37.98 22.43 11.13
N GLU A 175 38.71 21.97 12.13
CA GLU A 175 39.71 22.72 12.88
C GLU A 175 40.81 23.17 11.89
N TYR A 176 40.87 24.47 11.58
CA TYR A 176 41.93 25.05 10.75
C TYR A 176 43.25 25.02 11.52
N ASP A 177 44.07 23.99 11.28
CA ASP A 177 45.49 24.01 11.61
C ASP A 177 46.24 24.78 10.51
N ASP A 178 46.64 26.01 10.83
CA ASP A 178 47.63 26.81 10.10
C ASP A 178 49.00 26.11 10.26
N ASP A 179 49.39 25.27 9.30
CA ASP A 179 50.76 24.80 9.15
C ASP A 179 51.51 25.65 8.10
N ASP A 180 52.59 26.25 8.59
CA ASP A 180 53.60 27.02 7.88
C ASP A 180 54.19 26.25 6.69
N ASP A 181 54.05 26.78 5.47
CA ASP A 181 54.92 26.41 4.35
C ASP A 181 56.00 27.48 4.14
N ASP A 182 57.19 27.06 4.54
CA ASP A 182 58.52 27.64 4.36
C ASP A 182 58.90 27.61 2.87
N ASP A 183 58.68 28.71 2.15
CA ASP A 183 59.22 28.91 0.79
C ASP A 183 60.73 29.23 0.87
N GLY A 184 61.52 28.17 1.00
CA GLY A 184 62.92 28.16 0.59
C GLY A 184 63.04 27.66 -0.85
N ASP A 185 63.32 28.55 -1.81
CA ASP A 185 63.99 28.16 -3.06
C ASP A 185 65.02 29.21 -3.49
N ASP A 186 66.10 28.67 -4.02
CA ASP A 186 67.43 29.20 -4.16
C ASP A 186 67.62 30.12 -5.38
N GLY A 187 68.51 31.11 -5.21
CA GLY A 187 69.65 31.31 -6.10
C GLY A 187 69.43 31.85 -7.53
N ASP A 188 69.80 33.12 -7.72
CA ASP A 188 70.47 33.61 -8.93
C ASP A 188 71.76 34.32 -8.46
N ASP A 189 72.93 33.70 -8.60
CA ASP A 189 73.91 33.89 -9.68
C ASP A 189 74.12 35.37 -10.10
N ASP A 190 75.28 35.92 -9.71
CA ASP A 190 76.11 36.78 -10.57
C ASP A 190 77.33 37.30 -9.79
N GLY A 191 78.54 37.05 -10.30
CA GLY A 191 79.65 37.98 -10.03
C GLY A 191 81.07 37.42 -9.95
N GLN A 192 81.66 37.19 -11.13
CA GLN A 192 83.07 37.41 -11.54
C GLN A 192 84.23 36.71 -10.83
#